data_AF-A0A817YES5-F1
#
_entry.id   AF-A0A817YES5-F1
#
_cell.length_a   1.000
_cell.length_b   1.000
_cell.length_c   1.000
_cell.angle_alpha   90.00
_cell.angle_beta   90.00
_cell.angle_gamma   90.00
#
_symmetry.space_group_name_H-M   'P 1'
#
loop_
_entity.id
_entity.type
_entity.pdbx_description
1 polymer ?
#
loop_
_entity_poly.entity_id
_entity_poly.type
_entity_poly.pdbx_seq_one_letter_code
_entity_poly.pdbx_strand_id
1 'polypeptide(L)'
;MAATLSVDAQQPDGDDDSASEENEDKEIIDPCLTDEGTDENISQGIPLETIVNMHRPVSYIKNMEDIQNKDFIFMISPFKYDPLHPERRPTANYIQNRRGNRSDVDHVLMPYSKFNVTKNKKSVWLFNREALVILKTMCDNHTATFNDFKGAIRKCMHHHCELGSLEKLINQVYSNEERGHFMSIVLSNICNLSLDVDKICGQSPPLLCSGSNRSVTMSQEQVASLLACSVFCLYPMRSEQKAKNKYRNFPNPNFNLLYKSGHPRKIQKLKCIFHYFRRVTENMPTGVITIQRAVLPKAHFPRWSEVKTDLCDLHLTTGQKIEDVPSVLQVDFANKYIGGGVLGSGCVQEEIRFSICPEMLVSLLMCEKMEPNECIFLIGCERYSSYIGYADSFQYGGNYDDNTHT
;
A
#
# COMPACT_ATOMS: atom_id res chain seq x y z
N MET A 1 -0.68 13.51 6.02
CA MET A 1 0.53 13.13 5.26
C MET A 1 1.28 12.11 6.10
N ALA A 2 1.67 10.96 5.54
CA ALA A 2 2.58 10.04 6.20
C ALA A 2 4.01 10.26 5.67
N ALA A 3 5.00 10.39 6.55
CA ALA A 3 6.42 10.49 6.19
C ALA A 3 7.20 9.34 6.82
N THR A 4 7.96 8.64 6.00
CA THR A 4 8.80 7.52 6.41
C THR A 4 10.22 7.98 6.78
N LEU A 5 10.76 7.53 7.91
CA LEU A 5 12.17 7.71 8.28
C LEU A 5 12.83 6.33 8.49
N SER A 6 13.91 6.04 7.76
CA SER A 6 14.73 4.83 7.95
C SER A 6 15.64 4.99 9.16
N VAL A 7 15.67 4.02 10.06
CA VAL A 7 16.57 4.01 11.22
C VAL A 7 17.76 3.08 10.93
N ASP A 8 18.97 3.63 10.79
CA ASP A 8 20.20 2.85 10.64
C ASP A 8 20.71 2.43 12.03
N ALA A 9 20.63 1.13 12.34
CA ALA A 9 21.43 0.53 13.39
C ALA A 9 22.83 0.23 12.83
N GLN A 10 23.87 0.86 13.37
CA GLN A 10 25.26 0.55 13.06
C GLN A 10 25.59 -0.88 13.56
N GLN A 11 25.97 -1.77 12.65
CA GLN A 11 26.78 -2.95 12.98
C GLN A 11 28.09 -2.90 12.17
N PRO A 12 29.22 -3.31 12.77
CA PRO A 12 30.54 -3.23 12.16
C PRO A 12 30.78 -4.37 11.16
N ASP A 13 31.62 -4.08 10.17
CA ASP A 13 32.03 -4.94 9.06
C ASP A 13 32.68 -6.26 9.49
N GLY A 14 32.40 -7.33 8.73
CA GLY A 14 33.11 -8.60 8.78
C GLY A 14 32.47 -9.66 7.86
N ASP A 15 33.04 -9.84 6.68
CA ASP A 15 32.72 -10.92 5.72
C ASP A 15 33.07 -12.30 6.30
N ASP A 16 32.14 -13.27 6.25
CA ASP A 16 32.41 -14.61 5.69
C ASP A 16 31.13 -15.43 5.47
N ASP A 17 31.10 -16.15 4.34
CA ASP A 17 30.03 -17.07 3.89
C ASP A 17 30.01 -18.36 4.73
N SER A 18 28.86 -18.75 5.30
CA SER A 18 28.37 -20.14 5.31
C SER A 18 27.04 -20.30 6.03
N ALA A 19 26.21 -21.19 5.50
CA ALA A 19 24.92 -21.57 6.03
C ALA A 19 25.00 -22.26 7.41
N SER A 20 24.19 -21.81 8.36
CA SER A 20 23.59 -22.66 9.39
C SER A 20 22.36 -21.98 9.99
N GLU A 21 21.27 -22.73 10.08
CA GLU A 21 20.09 -22.40 10.87
C GLU A 21 20.48 -22.50 12.35
N GLU A 22 20.64 -21.38 13.04
CA GLU A 22 20.63 -21.36 14.50
C GLU A 22 19.61 -20.34 15.00
N ASN A 23 18.69 -20.87 15.82
CA ASN A 23 17.69 -20.14 16.58
C ASN A 23 18.39 -19.22 17.58
N GLU A 24 18.35 -17.91 17.35
CA GLU A 24 18.51 -16.94 18.43
C GLU A 24 17.13 -16.38 18.79
N ASP A 25 16.55 -16.94 19.85
CA ASP A 25 15.50 -16.32 20.64
C ASP A 25 16.05 -15.02 21.24
N LYS A 26 15.98 -13.92 20.47
CA LYS A 26 16.06 -12.58 21.04
C LYS A 26 14.68 -12.25 21.59
N GLU A 27 14.54 -12.35 22.91
CA GLU A 27 13.45 -11.73 23.65
C GLU A 27 13.35 -10.25 23.21
N ILE A 28 12.39 -9.98 22.33
CA ILE A 28 11.92 -8.63 22.09
C ILE A 28 11.12 -8.28 23.34
N ILE A 29 11.73 -7.49 24.23
CA ILE A 29 11.05 -6.89 25.37
C ILE A 29 9.89 -6.05 24.79
N ASP A 30 8.67 -6.55 24.99
CA ASP A 30 7.42 -5.91 24.63
C ASP A 30 7.22 -4.68 25.54
N PRO A 31 7.26 -3.44 25.03
CA PRO A 31 7.06 -2.25 25.86
C PRO A 31 5.59 -2.02 26.25
N CYS A 32 4.66 -2.91 25.89
CA CYS A 32 3.23 -2.68 26.06
C CYS A 32 2.48 -3.73 26.90
N LEU A 33 3.19 -4.48 27.75
CA LEU A 33 2.56 -5.37 28.74
C LEU A 33 2.88 -4.97 30.18
N THR A 34 2.06 -4.06 30.71
CA THR A 34 1.54 -3.89 32.09
C THR A 34 0.72 -2.57 32.01
N ASP A 35 -0.45 -2.36 32.58
CA ASP A 35 -1.14 -2.96 33.72
C ASP A 35 -2.64 -2.58 33.63
N GLU A 36 -3.55 -3.38 34.19
CA GLU A 36 -4.90 -2.92 34.54
C GLU A 36 -4.80 -2.00 35.78
N GLY A 37 -4.29 -0.79 35.55
CA GLY A 37 -4.22 0.30 36.52
C GLY A 37 -4.75 1.57 35.86
N THR A 38 -5.31 2.48 36.64
CA THR A 38 -5.68 3.82 36.18
C THR A 38 -4.42 4.59 35.77
N ASP A 39 -3.87 4.31 34.58
CA ASP A 39 -2.83 5.13 33.99
C ASP A 39 -3.50 6.42 33.54
N GLU A 40 -3.35 7.46 34.36
CA GLU A 40 -3.67 8.82 33.94
C GLU A 40 -2.88 9.11 32.66
N ASN A 41 -3.57 9.28 31.54
CA ASN A 41 -2.96 9.68 30.28
C ASN A 41 -2.07 10.90 30.52
N ILE A 42 -0.75 10.70 30.43
CA ILE A 42 0.22 11.77 30.67
C ILE A 42 0.22 12.64 29.42
N SER A 43 0.04 13.95 29.61
CA SER A 43 0.19 14.95 28.54
C SER A 43 1.05 16.12 29.05
N GLN A 44 2.14 16.41 28.35
CA GLN A 44 3.13 17.42 28.74
C GLN A 44 3.59 18.26 27.55
N GLY A 45 4.13 19.45 27.85
CA GLY A 45 4.58 20.41 26.85
C GLY A 45 3.47 21.32 26.37
N ILE A 46 3.57 21.82 25.14
CA ILE A 46 2.53 22.69 24.59
C ILE A 46 1.28 21.85 24.25
N PRO A 47 0.06 22.43 24.33
CA PRO A 47 -1.16 21.70 23.99
C PRO A 47 -1.11 21.20 22.53
N LEU A 48 -1.56 19.97 22.29
CA LEU A 48 -1.54 19.37 20.94
C LEU A 48 -2.32 20.20 19.93
N GLU A 49 -3.47 20.75 20.33
CA GLU A 49 -4.28 21.63 19.49
C GLU A 49 -3.50 22.86 19.01
N THR A 50 -2.58 23.40 19.84
CA THR A 50 -1.69 24.50 19.45
C THR A 50 -0.76 24.09 18.32
N ILE A 51 -0.13 22.89 18.41
CA ILE A 51 0.72 22.36 17.32
C ILE A 51 -0.09 22.16 16.04
N VAL A 52 -1.25 21.53 16.15
CA VAL A 52 -2.14 21.24 15.00
C VAL A 52 -2.56 22.53 14.31
N ASN A 53 -2.91 23.57 15.08
CA ASN A 53 -3.31 24.86 14.54
C ASN A 53 -2.15 25.64 13.93
N MET A 54 -0.94 25.58 14.51
CA MET A 54 0.26 26.21 13.94
C MET A 54 0.65 25.64 12.57
N HIS A 55 0.47 24.33 12.39
CA HIS A 55 0.89 23.62 11.19
C HIS A 55 -0.25 23.37 10.21
N ARG A 56 -1.45 23.88 10.50
CA ARG A 56 -2.58 23.80 9.58
C ARG A 56 -2.22 24.57 8.31
N PRO A 57 -2.28 23.95 7.12
CA PRO A 57 -1.92 24.63 5.90
C PRO A 57 -2.80 25.89 5.72
N VAL A 58 -2.14 27.05 5.66
CA VAL A 58 -2.79 28.39 5.55
C VAL A 58 -3.46 28.56 4.17
N SER A 59 -3.17 27.66 3.24
CA SER A 59 -3.77 27.62 1.91
C SER A 59 -4.00 26.19 1.44
N TYR A 60 -5.17 25.97 0.82
CA TYR A 60 -5.43 24.78 0.02
C TYR A 60 -4.88 25.00 -1.38
N ILE A 61 -4.36 23.93 -1.98
CA ILE A 61 -4.00 23.96 -3.41
C ILE A 61 -5.32 24.07 -4.18
N LYS A 62 -5.55 25.23 -4.81
CA LYS A 62 -6.82 25.52 -5.51
C LYS A 62 -6.91 24.83 -6.85
N ASN A 63 -5.80 24.64 -7.57
CA ASN A 63 -5.76 23.88 -8.82
C ASN A 63 -4.62 22.87 -8.80
N MET A 64 -4.87 21.65 -9.28
CA MET A 64 -3.82 20.63 -9.47
C MET A 64 -2.73 21.08 -10.45
N GLU A 65 -3.04 22.02 -11.34
CA GLU A 65 -2.09 22.68 -12.25
C GLU A 65 -1.07 23.55 -11.52
N ASP A 66 -1.41 24.12 -10.36
CA ASP A 66 -0.51 24.92 -9.52
C ASP A 66 0.65 24.07 -8.95
N ILE A 67 0.51 22.74 -8.96
CA ILE A 67 1.55 21.80 -8.55
C ILE A 67 2.44 21.33 -9.72
N GLN A 68 2.00 21.49 -10.97
CA GLN A 68 2.72 21.00 -12.16
C GLN A 68 4.06 21.72 -12.41
N ASN A 69 4.21 22.96 -11.91
CA ASN A 69 5.40 23.79 -12.11
C ASN A 69 6.48 23.65 -11.02
N LYS A 70 6.30 22.73 -10.06
CA LYS A 70 7.39 22.29 -9.18
C LYS A 70 7.98 21.04 -9.82
N ASP A 71 9.31 20.94 -9.93
CA ASP A 71 10.10 19.96 -10.72
C ASP A 71 9.86 18.45 -10.45
N PHE A 72 8.74 18.05 -9.85
CA PHE A 72 8.60 16.84 -9.05
C PHE A 72 7.30 16.05 -9.27
N ILE A 73 6.45 16.36 -10.24
CA ILE A 73 5.18 15.63 -10.43
C ILE A 73 5.08 15.06 -11.84
N PHE A 74 5.21 13.73 -11.94
CA PHE A 74 4.69 12.99 -13.07
C PHE A 74 3.29 12.52 -12.70
N MET A 75 2.28 13.30 -13.06
CA MET A 75 0.92 12.77 -13.13
C MET A 75 0.93 11.60 -14.11
N ILE A 76 0.35 10.46 -13.72
CA ILE A 76 -0.18 9.56 -14.74
C ILE A 76 -1.38 10.32 -15.32
N SER A 77 -1.07 10.99 -16.42
CA SER A 77 -1.94 11.72 -17.35
C SER A 77 -3.39 11.22 -17.41
N PRO A 78 -4.36 12.10 -17.69
CA PRO A 78 -4.78 13.27 -16.93
C PRO A 78 -6.25 13.06 -16.53
N PHE A 79 -6.56 12.90 -15.25
CA PHE A 79 -7.95 12.96 -14.84
C PHE A 79 -8.33 14.44 -14.70
N LYS A 80 -9.53 14.82 -15.15
CA LYS A 80 -10.08 16.12 -14.75
C LYS A 80 -10.53 15.97 -13.30
N TYR A 81 -9.64 16.27 -12.36
CA TYR A 81 -10.04 16.58 -11.00
C TYR A 81 -10.55 18.01 -11.02
N ASP A 82 -11.83 18.18 -10.70
CA ASP A 82 -12.44 19.49 -10.60
C ASP A 82 -12.41 19.91 -9.13
N PRO A 83 -11.47 20.78 -8.71
CA PRO A 83 -11.35 21.18 -7.31
C PRO A 83 -12.59 21.97 -6.82
N LEU A 84 -13.43 22.46 -7.73
CA LEU A 84 -14.71 23.09 -7.40
C LEU A 84 -15.85 22.06 -7.22
N HIS A 85 -15.64 20.83 -7.69
CA HIS A 85 -16.59 19.72 -7.65
C HIS A 85 -15.90 18.39 -7.22
N PRO A 86 -15.33 18.33 -6.00
CA PRO A 86 -14.57 17.17 -5.51
C PRO A 86 -15.42 15.88 -5.41
N GLU A 87 -16.75 16.00 -5.41
CA GLU A 87 -17.71 14.89 -5.45
C GLU A 87 -17.76 14.16 -6.81
N ARG A 88 -17.19 14.75 -7.87
CA ARG A 88 -17.17 14.13 -9.20
C ARG A 88 -16.00 13.17 -9.29
N ARG A 89 -16.28 11.95 -9.78
CA ARG A 89 -15.23 10.98 -10.09
C ARG A 89 -14.24 11.58 -11.07
N PRO A 90 -12.92 11.53 -10.77
CA PRO A 90 -11.91 11.88 -11.76
C PRO A 90 -12.12 10.96 -12.99
N THR A 91 -12.33 11.54 -14.17
CA THR A 91 -12.48 10.75 -15.42
C THR A 91 -11.17 10.71 -16.18
N ALA A 92 -10.71 9.51 -16.57
CA ALA A 92 -9.50 9.37 -17.37
C ALA A 92 -9.65 10.15 -18.68
N ASN A 93 -8.77 11.11 -19.00
CA ASN A 93 -8.72 11.55 -20.40
C ASN A 93 -8.10 10.42 -21.21
N TYR A 94 -8.96 9.71 -21.92
CA TYR A 94 -8.60 8.70 -22.90
C TYR A 94 -7.90 9.38 -24.09
N ILE A 95 -6.65 9.83 -23.90
CA ILE A 95 -5.85 10.28 -25.03
C ILE A 95 -5.56 9.02 -25.86
N GLN A 96 -6.17 8.94 -27.05
CA GLN A 96 -5.97 7.90 -28.07
C GLN A 96 -4.52 7.77 -28.59
N ASN A 97 -3.52 8.18 -27.81
CA ASN A 97 -2.14 7.88 -28.11
C ASN A 97 -1.90 6.40 -27.80
N ARG A 98 -1.80 5.61 -28.87
CA ARG A 98 -1.32 4.21 -28.93
C ARG A 98 0.09 3.97 -28.31
N ARG A 99 0.58 4.90 -27.48
CA ARG A 99 1.84 4.88 -26.71
C ARG A 99 1.67 4.36 -25.27
N GLY A 100 0.45 4.02 -24.83
CA GLY A 100 0.11 3.62 -23.43
C GLY A 100 0.67 2.29 -22.93
N ASN A 101 1.38 1.53 -23.76
CA ASN A 101 2.12 0.34 -23.37
C ASN A 101 3.62 0.64 -23.36
N ARG A 102 4.12 1.32 -22.32
CA ARG A 102 5.56 1.45 -22.10
C ARG A 102 6.03 0.24 -21.28
N SER A 103 6.95 -0.53 -21.83
CA SER A 103 7.79 -1.49 -21.08
C SER A 103 9.23 -0.98 -21.01
N ASP A 104 9.40 0.33 -20.93
CA ASP A 104 10.70 0.93 -20.70
C ASP A 104 11.14 0.67 -19.24
N VAL A 105 12.39 0.97 -18.94
CA VAL A 105 12.99 0.69 -17.63
C VAL A 105 12.24 1.44 -16.51
N ASP A 106 11.63 2.57 -16.84
CA ASP A 106 11.13 3.55 -15.86
C ASP A 106 9.64 3.40 -15.51
N HIS A 107 8.92 2.41 -16.04
CA HIS A 107 7.50 2.19 -15.73
C HIS A 107 7.19 0.77 -15.23
N VAL A 108 6.09 0.66 -14.49
CA VAL A 108 5.51 -0.60 -14.05
C VAL A 108 5.12 -1.43 -15.28
N LEU A 109 5.53 -2.69 -15.29
CA LEU A 109 5.13 -3.66 -16.29
C LEU A 109 3.72 -4.14 -15.94
N MET A 110 2.73 -3.49 -16.53
CA MET A 110 1.32 -3.76 -16.28
C MET A 110 0.89 -5.17 -16.75
N PRO A 111 -0.07 -5.82 -16.07
CA PRO A 111 -0.53 -7.16 -16.43
C PRO A 111 -0.99 -7.30 -17.89
N TYR A 112 -1.72 -6.30 -18.40
CA TYR A 112 -2.24 -6.23 -19.77
C TYR A 112 -1.21 -5.80 -20.83
N SER A 113 0.02 -5.51 -20.43
CA SER A 113 1.06 -5.06 -21.35
C SER A 113 1.32 -6.11 -22.43
N LYS A 114 1.41 -5.67 -23.69
CA LYS A 114 1.81 -6.54 -24.82
C LYS A 114 3.21 -7.17 -24.64
N PHE A 115 4.02 -6.61 -23.74
CA PHE A 115 5.36 -7.11 -23.41
C PHE A 115 5.35 -8.14 -22.27
N ASN A 116 4.22 -8.30 -21.58
CA ASN A 116 4.04 -9.35 -20.57
C ASN A 116 3.67 -10.67 -21.27
N VAL A 117 4.71 -11.37 -21.74
CA VAL A 117 4.57 -12.61 -22.52
C VAL A 117 5.34 -13.76 -21.89
N THR A 118 4.84 -14.98 -22.13
CA THR A 118 5.53 -16.23 -21.80
C THR A 118 6.80 -16.42 -22.64
N LYS A 119 7.62 -17.43 -22.29
CA LYS A 119 8.80 -17.83 -23.10
C LYS A 119 8.45 -18.09 -24.58
N ASN A 120 7.24 -18.57 -24.84
CA ASN A 120 6.74 -18.86 -26.19
C ASN A 120 6.04 -17.65 -26.86
N LYS A 121 6.29 -16.43 -26.37
CA LYS A 121 5.72 -15.15 -26.87
C LYS A 121 4.19 -15.07 -26.84
N LYS A 122 3.51 -15.94 -26.08
CA LYS A 122 2.06 -15.83 -25.84
C LYS A 122 1.78 -14.82 -24.74
N SER A 123 0.74 -14.00 -24.90
CA SER A 123 0.31 -13.02 -23.89
C SER A 123 -0.10 -13.71 -22.59
N VAL A 124 0.51 -13.30 -21.48
CA VAL A 124 0.14 -13.77 -20.13
C VAL A 124 -1.25 -13.25 -19.75
N TRP A 125 -1.54 -12.00 -20.14
CA TRP A 125 -2.83 -11.36 -19.87
C TRP A 125 -4.02 -12.16 -20.37
N LEU A 126 -3.96 -12.72 -21.59
CA LEU A 126 -5.10 -13.46 -22.16
C LEU A 126 -5.51 -14.65 -21.27
N PHE A 127 -4.53 -15.41 -20.78
CA PHE A 127 -4.78 -16.55 -19.88
C PHE A 127 -5.33 -16.11 -18.52
N ASN A 128 -4.74 -15.06 -17.94
CA ASN A 128 -5.16 -14.54 -16.64
C ASN A 128 -6.57 -13.96 -16.73
N ARG A 129 -6.85 -13.19 -17.80
CA ARG A 129 -8.14 -12.57 -18.07
C ARG A 129 -9.25 -13.62 -18.21
N GLU A 130 -8.99 -14.72 -18.92
CA GLU A 130 -9.95 -15.82 -19.05
C GLU A 130 -10.33 -16.39 -17.67
N ALA A 131 -9.34 -16.66 -16.81
CA ALA A 131 -9.59 -17.17 -15.46
C ALA A 131 -10.44 -16.20 -14.61
N LEU A 132 -10.16 -14.89 -14.71
CA LEU A 132 -10.92 -13.86 -13.99
C LEU A 132 -12.35 -13.71 -14.52
N VAL A 133 -12.56 -13.77 -15.84
CA VAL A 133 -13.91 -13.73 -16.44
C VAL A 133 -14.76 -14.92 -16.00
N ILE A 134 -14.18 -16.13 -15.97
CA ILE A 134 -14.87 -17.32 -15.48
C ILE A 134 -15.25 -17.14 -14.01
N LEU A 135 -14.29 -16.76 -13.16
CA LEU A 135 -14.54 -16.55 -11.73
C LEU A 135 -15.63 -15.50 -11.50
N LYS A 136 -15.53 -14.35 -12.18
CA LYS A 136 -16.53 -13.29 -12.10
C LYS A 136 -17.92 -13.78 -12.47
N THR A 137 -18.04 -14.53 -13.57
CA THR A 137 -19.33 -15.08 -14.02
C THR A 137 -19.93 -16.03 -12.98
N MET A 138 -19.10 -16.83 -12.32
CA MET A 138 -19.55 -17.67 -11.20
C MET A 138 -19.97 -16.85 -9.97
N CYS A 139 -19.27 -15.73 -9.68
CA CYS A 139 -19.65 -14.83 -8.59
C CYS A 139 -21.01 -14.17 -8.88
N ASP A 140 -21.20 -13.63 -10.09
CA ASP A 140 -22.45 -12.99 -10.53
C ASP A 140 -23.64 -13.96 -10.48
N ASN A 141 -23.40 -15.24 -10.78
CA ASN A 141 -24.42 -16.28 -10.72
C ASN A 141 -24.59 -16.88 -9.32
N HIS A 142 -23.90 -16.37 -8.30
CA HIS A 142 -23.91 -16.90 -6.93
C HIS A 142 -23.49 -18.38 -6.81
N THR A 143 -22.65 -18.86 -7.74
CA THR A 143 -22.15 -20.25 -7.77
C THR A 143 -20.66 -20.39 -7.44
N ALA A 144 -19.93 -19.29 -7.28
CA ALA A 144 -18.51 -19.31 -6.98
C ALA A 144 -18.20 -19.95 -5.62
N THR A 145 -17.27 -20.90 -5.62
CA THR A 145 -16.72 -21.51 -4.40
C THR A 145 -15.32 -21.00 -4.09
N PHE A 146 -14.83 -21.26 -2.88
CA PHE A 146 -13.44 -20.98 -2.53
C PHE A 146 -12.45 -21.69 -3.47
N ASN A 147 -12.79 -22.88 -3.98
CA ASN A 147 -11.94 -23.62 -4.91
C ASN A 147 -11.82 -22.92 -6.26
N ASP A 148 -12.87 -22.23 -6.72
CA ASP A 148 -12.84 -21.43 -7.96
C ASP A 148 -11.93 -20.21 -7.78
N PHE A 149 -12.05 -19.52 -6.63
CA PHE A 149 -11.18 -18.39 -6.31
C PHE A 149 -9.70 -18.82 -6.21
N LYS A 150 -9.43 -19.91 -5.47
CA LYS A 150 -8.11 -20.55 -5.38
C LYS A 150 -7.58 -20.98 -6.76
N GLY A 151 -8.46 -21.52 -7.60
CA GLY A 151 -8.15 -21.89 -8.98
C GLY A 151 -7.72 -20.70 -9.84
N ALA A 152 -8.42 -19.58 -9.74
CA ALA A 152 -8.08 -18.35 -10.45
C ALA A 152 -6.71 -17.80 -10.02
N ILE A 153 -6.45 -17.66 -8.72
CA ILE A 153 -5.15 -17.20 -8.21
C ILE A 153 -4.01 -18.09 -8.71
N ARG A 154 -4.18 -19.43 -8.62
CA ARG A 154 -3.15 -20.39 -9.07
C ARG A 154 -2.89 -20.30 -10.57
N LYS A 155 -3.93 -20.11 -11.38
CA LYS A 155 -3.78 -19.87 -12.83
C LYS A 155 -2.96 -18.61 -13.10
N CYS A 156 -3.25 -17.52 -12.39
CA CYS A 156 -2.56 -16.24 -12.55
C CYS A 156 -1.10 -16.25 -12.10
N MET A 157 -0.78 -17.00 -11.04
CA MET A 157 0.59 -17.11 -10.52
C MET A 157 1.50 -18.00 -11.39
N HIS A 158 0.93 -18.95 -12.13
CA HIS A 158 1.66 -19.95 -12.91
C HIS A 158 2.62 -20.85 -12.09
N HIS A 159 2.41 -20.96 -10.76
CA HIS A 159 3.14 -21.89 -9.87
C HIS A 159 2.27 -22.27 -8.66
N HIS A 160 2.66 -23.33 -7.94
CA HIS A 160 1.93 -23.76 -6.75
C HIS A 160 2.01 -22.70 -5.64
N CYS A 161 0.86 -22.32 -5.11
CA CYS A 161 0.74 -21.41 -3.99
C CYS A 161 -0.06 -22.06 -2.85
N GLU A 162 0.48 -21.93 -1.65
CA GLU A 162 -0.23 -22.20 -0.40
C GLU A 162 -1.09 -20.99 -0.06
N LEU A 163 -2.39 -21.23 0.17
CA LEU A 163 -3.38 -20.18 0.46
C LEU A 163 -4.01 -20.35 1.85
N GLY A 164 -3.28 -20.92 2.82
CA GLY A 164 -3.81 -21.29 4.13
C GLY A 164 -4.50 -20.16 4.91
N SER A 165 -3.93 -18.95 4.92
CA SER A 165 -4.54 -17.78 5.58
C SER A 165 -5.82 -17.32 4.87
N LEU A 166 -5.82 -17.33 3.54
CA LEU A 166 -7.00 -16.98 2.76
C LEU A 166 -8.11 -18.02 2.93
N GLU A 167 -7.76 -19.31 2.85
CA GLU A 167 -8.68 -20.42 3.06
C GLU A 167 -9.32 -20.39 4.45
N LYS A 168 -8.51 -20.16 5.48
CA LYS A 168 -8.98 -20.04 6.86
C LYS A 168 -9.90 -18.82 7.04
N LEU A 169 -9.56 -17.67 6.46
CA LEU A 169 -10.43 -16.50 6.50
C LEU A 169 -11.82 -16.81 5.90
N ILE A 170 -11.85 -17.29 4.65
CA ILE A 170 -13.09 -17.48 3.90
C ILE A 170 -13.93 -18.63 4.48
N ASN A 171 -13.31 -19.75 4.86
CA ASN A 171 -14.06 -20.95 5.24
C ASN A 171 -14.29 -21.13 6.75
N GLN A 172 -13.46 -20.52 7.59
CA GLN A 172 -13.50 -20.75 9.05
C GLN A 172 -13.79 -19.48 9.86
N VAL A 173 -13.40 -18.30 9.37
CA VAL A 173 -13.51 -17.05 10.15
C VAL A 173 -14.72 -16.23 9.74
N TYR A 174 -15.02 -16.13 8.43
CA TYR A 174 -16.26 -15.51 7.98
C TYR A 174 -17.48 -16.35 8.37
N SER A 175 -18.52 -15.68 8.84
CA SER A 175 -19.86 -16.23 8.94
C SER A 175 -20.39 -16.64 7.56
N ASN A 176 -21.46 -17.43 7.52
CA ASN A 176 -22.09 -17.84 6.26
C ASN A 176 -22.56 -16.63 5.42
N GLU A 177 -23.05 -15.57 6.07
CA GLU A 177 -23.49 -14.34 5.43
C GLU A 177 -22.31 -13.54 4.87
N GLU A 178 -21.27 -13.29 5.69
CA GLU A 178 -20.05 -12.59 5.24
C GLU A 178 -19.38 -13.32 4.09
N ARG A 179 -19.29 -14.65 4.17
CA ARG A 179 -18.73 -15.49 3.11
C ARG A 179 -19.56 -15.39 1.84
N GLY A 180 -20.89 -15.49 1.94
CA GLY A 180 -21.80 -15.38 0.79
C GLY A 180 -21.68 -14.01 0.10
N HIS A 181 -21.69 -12.94 0.90
CA HIS A 181 -21.51 -11.57 0.42
C HIS A 181 -20.13 -11.37 -0.22
N PHE A 182 -19.05 -11.82 0.43
CA PHE A 182 -17.70 -11.72 -0.12
C PHE A 182 -17.59 -12.46 -1.47
N MET A 183 -18.00 -13.73 -1.52
CA MET A 183 -17.85 -14.55 -2.72
C MET A 183 -18.72 -14.09 -3.88
N SER A 184 -19.91 -13.55 -3.62
CA SER A 184 -20.83 -13.13 -4.68
C SER A 184 -20.62 -11.70 -5.14
N ILE A 185 -20.39 -10.78 -4.21
CA ILE A 185 -20.40 -9.33 -4.47
C ILE A 185 -18.98 -8.79 -4.48
N VAL A 186 -18.28 -8.87 -3.34
CA VAL A 186 -16.95 -8.24 -3.20
C VAL A 186 -15.96 -8.84 -4.19
N LEU A 187 -15.90 -10.17 -4.29
CA LEU A 187 -14.99 -10.86 -5.21
C LEU A 187 -15.33 -10.58 -6.68
N SER A 188 -16.62 -10.51 -7.05
CA SER A 188 -17.02 -10.10 -8.40
C SER A 188 -16.53 -8.69 -8.74
N ASN A 189 -16.64 -7.76 -7.78
CA ASN A 189 -16.18 -6.39 -7.97
C ASN A 189 -14.65 -6.28 -8.01
N ILE A 190 -13.91 -7.09 -7.24
CA ILE A 190 -12.43 -7.17 -7.37
C ILE A 190 -12.05 -7.72 -8.76
N CYS A 191 -12.78 -8.72 -9.27
CA CYS A 191 -12.61 -9.19 -10.66
C CYS A 191 -12.85 -8.06 -11.67
N ASN A 192 -13.93 -7.27 -11.53
CA ASN A 192 -14.22 -6.12 -12.38
C ASN A 192 -13.07 -5.11 -12.39
N LEU A 193 -12.65 -4.67 -11.21
CA LEU A 193 -11.54 -3.73 -11.04
C LEU A 193 -10.25 -4.23 -11.70
N SER A 194 -9.97 -5.52 -11.61
CA SER A 194 -8.80 -6.15 -12.24
C SER A 194 -8.95 -6.24 -13.76
N LEU A 195 -10.14 -6.60 -14.27
CA LEU A 195 -10.42 -6.79 -15.69
C LEU A 195 -10.45 -5.48 -16.47
N ASP A 196 -10.85 -4.39 -15.83
CA ASP A 196 -10.93 -3.03 -16.40
C ASP A 196 -9.70 -2.17 -16.11
N VAL A 197 -8.62 -2.73 -15.54
CA VAL A 197 -7.43 -1.97 -15.16
C VAL A 197 -6.77 -1.24 -16.34
N ASP A 198 -6.88 -1.76 -17.56
CA ASP A 198 -6.40 -1.07 -18.77
C ASP A 198 -7.23 0.19 -19.09
N LYS A 199 -8.55 0.13 -18.88
CA LYS A 199 -9.48 1.26 -19.06
C LYS A 199 -9.36 2.28 -17.95
N ILE A 200 -9.26 1.82 -16.70
CA ILE A 200 -9.21 2.66 -15.50
C ILE A 200 -7.86 3.39 -15.43
N CYS A 201 -6.74 2.67 -15.58
CA CYS A 201 -5.42 3.30 -15.47
C CYS A 201 -5.01 4.03 -16.75
N GLY A 202 -5.36 3.51 -17.93
CA GLY A 202 -5.05 4.09 -19.25
C GLY A 202 -3.57 4.11 -19.64
N GLN A 203 -2.65 4.17 -18.66
CA GLN A 203 -1.21 4.21 -18.82
C GLN A 203 -0.52 3.47 -17.68
N SER A 204 0.66 2.90 -17.96
CA SER A 204 1.50 2.29 -16.91
C SER A 204 1.97 3.34 -15.90
N PRO A 205 1.84 3.09 -14.58
CA PRO A 205 2.47 3.94 -13.57
C PRO A 205 3.98 4.00 -13.72
N PRO A 206 4.62 5.16 -13.50
CA PRO A 206 6.06 5.24 -13.47
C PRO A 206 6.62 4.61 -12.19
N LEU A 207 7.87 4.15 -12.26
CA LEU A 207 8.65 3.75 -11.10
C LEU A 207 9.28 4.98 -10.44
N LEU A 208 9.24 5.00 -9.12
CA LEU A 208 9.92 5.95 -8.25
C LEU A 208 11.26 5.34 -7.82
N CYS A 209 12.22 5.37 -8.74
CA CYS A 209 13.56 4.82 -8.57
C CYS A 209 14.40 5.64 -7.58
N SER A 210 15.37 4.99 -6.95
CA SER A 210 16.32 5.64 -6.04
C SER A 210 17.15 6.73 -6.73
N GLY A 211 17.47 7.78 -5.98
CA GLY A 211 18.24 8.94 -6.43
C GLY A 211 17.43 9.99 -7.18
N SER A 212 16.14 9.77 -7.42
CA SER A 212 15.27 10.70 -8.16
C SER A 212 14.14 11.26 -7.29
N ASN A 213 14.07 12.59 -7.20
CA ASN A 213 12.90 13.27 -6.65
C ASN A 213 11.76 13.18 -7.65
N ARG A 214 10.68 12.47 -7.30
CA ARG A 214 9.55 12.25 -8.22
C ARG A 214 8.28 11.93 -7.45
N SER A 215 7.15 12.38 -7.98
CA SER A 215 5.83 12.10 -7.42
C SER A 215 4.88 11.57 -8.49
N VAL A 216 3.91 10.78 -8.04
CA VAL A 216 2.80 10.24 -8.82
C VAL A 216 1.51 10.52 -8.08
N THR A 217 0.54 11.11 -8.76
CA THR A 217 -0.83 11.28 -8.25
C THR A 217 -1.78 10.44 -9.08
N MET A 218 -2.71 9.75 -8.41
CA MET A 218 -3.72 8.89 -9.01
C MET A 218 -5.03 8.95 -8.24
N SER A 219 -6.17 8.66 -8.89
CA SER A 219 -7.45 8.56 -8.18
C SER A 219 -7.48 7.32 -7.29
N GLN A 220 -8.32 7.35 -6.25
CA GLN A 220 -8.55 6.18 -5.41
C GLN A 220 -9.12 4.99 -6.23
N GLU A 221 -9.90 5.25 -7.29
CA GLU A 221 -10.36 4.22 -8.24
C GLU A 221 -9.22 3.53 -8.98
N GLN A 222 -8.21 4.28 -9.43
CA GLN A 222 -7.01 3.70 -10.02
C GLN A 222 -6.25 2.84 -9.00
N VAL A 223 -6.12 3.32 -7.76
CA VAL A 223 -5.48 2.55 -6.68
C VAL A 223 -6.24 1.25 -6.39
N ALA A 224 -7.56 1.30 -6.29
CA ALA A 224 -8.40 0.12 -6.10
C ALA A 224 -8.20 -0.89 -7.24
N SER A 225 -8.13 -0.42 -8.49
CA SER A 225 -7.88 -1.28 -9.66
C SER A 225 -6.48 -1.90 -9.66
N LEU A 226 -5.44 -1.14 -9.28
CA LEU A 226 -4.07 -1.66 -9.13
C LEU A 226 -3.97 -2.69 -8.00
N LEU A 227 -4.58 -2.43 -6.84
CA LEU A 227 -4.59 -3.37 -5.72
C LEU A 227 -5.41 -4.62 -6.04
N ALA A 228 -6.49 -4.52 -6.81
CA ALA A 228 -7.25 -5.68 -7.26
C ALA A 228 -6.37 -6.62 -8.10
N CYS A 229 -5.46 -6.07 -8.92
CA CYS A 229 -4.45 -6.87 -9.62
C CYS A 229 -3.50 -7.60 -8.66
N SER A 230 -3.14 -6.99 -7.54
CA SER A 230 -2.31 -7.62 -6.50
C SER A 230 -3.01 -8.80 -5.80
N VAL A 231 -4.33 -8.73 -5.61
CA VAL A 231 -5.14 -9.83 -5.03
C VAL A 231 -4.98 -11.10 -5.86
N PHE A 232 -5.08 -11.00 -7.18
CA PHE A 232 -4.91 -12.13 -8.10
C PHE A 232 -3.45 -12.40 -8.48
N CYS A 233 -2.51 -11.68 -7.88
CA CYS A 233 -1.07 -11.81 -8.14
C CYS A 233 -0.70 -11.62 -9.62
N LEU A 234 -1.34 -10.65 -10.30
CA LEU A 234 -1.22 -10.45 -11.74
C LEU A 234 0.08 -9.77 -12.17
N TYR A 235 0.79 -9.12 -11.25
CA TYR A 235 2.06 -8.50 -11.58
C TYR A 235 3.12 -9.57 -11.80
N PRO A 236 3.91 -9.48 -12.89
CA PRO A 236 4.91 -10.48 -13.20
C PRO A 236 5.89 -10.64 -12.04
N MET A 237 6.16 -11.89 -11.65
CA MET A 237 6.98 -12.19 -10.49
C MET A 237 8.30 -11.45 -10.52
N ARG A 238 8.52 -10.64 -9.49
CA ARG A 238 9.77 -9.91 -9.24
C ARG A 238 10.78 -10.86 -8.58
N SER A 239 11.19 -11.92 -9.28
CA SER A 239 12.13 -12.90 -8.73
C SER A 239 13.53 -12.29 -8.56
N GLU A 240 14.09 -12.45 -7.36
CA GLU A 240 15.44 -12.01 -6.97
C GLU A 240 16.56 -12.79 -7.69
N GLN A 241 16.28 -14.05 -8.03
CA GLN A 241 17.24 -14.98 -8.63
C GLN A 241 17.69 -14.64 -10.06
N LYS A 242 17.10 -13.63 -10.69
CA LYS A 242 17.57 -13.13 -11.98
C LYS A 242 18.29 -11.79 -11.76
N ALA A 243 19.62 -11.81 -11.77
CA ALA A 243 20.48 -10.64 -11.60
C ALA A 243 20.17 -9.45 -12.55
N LYS A 244 19.35 -9.65 -13.59
CA LYS A 244 18.90 -8.62 -14.56
C LYS A 244 17.44 -8.18 -14.38
N ASN A 245 16.80 -8.49 -13.25
CA ASN A 245 15.42 -8.06 -12.98
C ASN A 245 15.40 -6.59 -12.50
N LYS A 246 14.82 -5.69 -13.30
CA LYS A 246 14.66 -4.27 -12.93
C LYS A 246 13.86 -4.05 -11.63
N TYR A 247 13.18 -5.07 -11.15
CA TYR A 247 12.42 -5.05 -9.91
C TYR A 247 13.16 -5.64 -8.70
N ARG A 248 14.45 -5.98 -8.81
CA ARG A 248 15.22 -6.59 -7.72
C ARG A 248 15.17 -5.76 -6.42
N ASN A 249 15.17 -4.44 -6.54
CA ASN A 249 15.16 -3.53 -5.40
C ASN A 249 13.76 -3.01 -5.07
N PHE A 250 12.70 -3.60 -5.61
CA PHE A 250 11.33 -3.19 -5.33
C PHE A 250 10.64 -4.24 -4.44
N PRO A 251 9.74 -3.82 -3.53
CA PRO A 251 8.89 -4.76 -2.82
C PRO A 251 8.08 -5.63 -3.79
N ASN A 252 7.67 -6.82 -3.34
CA ASN A 252 6.71 -7.63 -4.08
C ASN A 252 5.29 -7.08 -3.84
N PRO A 253 4.56 -6.61 -4.87
CA PRO A 253 3.22 -6.06 -4.69
C PRO A 253 2.12 -7.13 -4.64
N ASN A 254 2.43 -8.39 -4.99
CA ASN A 254 1.44 -9.47 -5.05
C ASN A 254 1.17 -10.08 -3.66
N PHE A 255 -0.08 -10.46 -3.40
CA PHE A 255 -0.51 -10.95 -2.07
C PHE A 255 -0.14 -12.41 -1.77
N ASN A 256 0.68 -13.04 -2.62
CA ASN A 256 1.03 -14.45 -2.51
C ASN A 256 1.70 -14.83 -1.18
N LEU A 257 2.40 -13.91 -0.51
CA LEU A 257 2.98 -14.15 0.82
C LEU A 257 1.95 -14.00 1.95
N LEU A 258 0.94 -13.15 1.75
CA LEU A 258 -0.10 -12.84 2.72
C LEU A 258 -1.08 -14.00 2.84
N TYR A 259 -1.25 -14.76 1.76
CA TYR A 259 -2.13 -15.94 1.74
C TYR A 259 -1.56 -17.18 2.44
N LYS A 260 -0.25 -17.27 2.69
CA LYS A 260 0.39 -18.48 3.26
C LYS A 260 0.11 -18.66 4.76
N SER A 261 0.37 -19.87 5.27
CA SER A 261 0.62 -20.25 6.68
C SER A 261 -0.52 -20.17 7.71
N GLY A 262 -1.72 -19.69 7.35
CA GLY A 262 -2.89 -19.73 8.25
C GLY A 262 -2.77 -18.87 9.52
N HIS A 263 -1.79 -17.95 9.57
CA HIS A 263 -1.42 -17.24 10.80
C HIS A 263 -2.48 -16.17 11.15
N PRO A 264 -2.91 -16.05 12.43
CA PRO A 264 -3.92 -15.07 12.87
C PRO A 264 -3.69 -13.65 12.37
N ARG A 265 -2.48 -13.09 12.56
CA ARG A 265 -2.14 -11.74 12.06
C ARG A 265 -2.40 -11.54 10.56
N LYS A 266 -2.08 -12.52 9.71
CA LYS A 266 -2.33 -12.43 8.25
C LYS A 266 -3.83 -12.43 7.93
N ILE A 267 -4.61 -13.22 8.67
CA ILE A 267 -6.07 -13.27 8.54
C ILE A 267 -6.67 -11.89 8.88
N GLN A 268 -6.18 -11.25 9.94
CA GLN A 268 -6.67 -9.92 10.36
C GLN A 268 -6.30 -8.83 9.35
N LYS A 269 -5.10 -8.87 8.77
CA LYS A 269 -4.75 -7.98 7.65
C LYS A 269 -5.62 -8.20 6.42
N LEU A 270 -5.90 -9.46 6.07
CA LEU A 270 -6.80 -9.80 4.96
C LEU A 270 -8.22 -9.28 5.22
N LYS A 271 -8.70 -9.30 6.47
CA LYS A 271 -9.97 -8.66 6.85
C LYS A 271 -9.96 -7.16 6.55
N CYS A 272 -8.92 -6.43 6.97
CA CYS A 272 -8.82 -4.99 6.67
C CYS A 272 -8.81 -4.72 5.15
N ILE A 273 -8.03 -5.49 4.38
CA ILE A 273 -7.90 -5.31 2.93
C ILE A 273 -9.20 -5.66 2.18
N PHE A 274 -9.88 -6.74 2.55
CA PHE A 274 -11.16 -7.08 1.92
C PHE A 274 -12.30 -6.17 2.38
N HIS A 275 -12.23 -5.62 3.59
CA HIS A 275 -13.12 -4.54 4.03
C HIS A 275 -12.93 -3.27 3.18
N TYR A 276 -11.68 -2.91 2.86
CA TYR A 276 -11.39 -1.84 1.89
C TYR A 276 -12.05 -2.09 0.54
N PHE A 277 -11.87 -3.28 -0.05
CA PHE A 277 -12.49 -3.61 -1.34
C PHE A 277 -14.02 -3.57 -1.27
N ARG A 278 -14.62 -4.01 -0.16
CA ARG A 278 -16.05 -3.87 0.06
C ARG A 278 -16.46 -2.39 0.02
N ARG A 279 -15.83 -1.53 0.83
CA ARG A 279 -16.13 -0.08 0.90
C ARG A 279 -16.01 0.59 -0.46
N VAL A 280 -14.88 0.47 -1.15
CA VAL A 280 -14.64 1.19 -2.43
C VAL A 280 -15.46 0.64 -3.60
N THR A 281 -15.96 -0.60 -3.52
CA THR A 281 -16.82 -1.15 -4.58
C THR A 281 -18.30 -0.93 -4.32
N GLU A 282 -18.72 -0.74 -3.06
CA GLU A 282 -20.04 -0.26 -2.69
C GLU A 282 -20.18 1.24 -3.03
N ASN A 283 -19.20 2.06 -2.61
CA ASN A 283 -19.17 3.50 -2.85
C ASN A 283 -17.74 3.92 -3.23
N MET A 284 -17.46 3.98 -4.54
CA MET A 284 -16.14 4.38 -5.04
C MET A 284 -15.82 5.81 -4.61
N PRO A 285 -14.74 6.02 -3.84
CA PRO A 285 -14.36 7.35 -3.40
C PRO A 285 -13.76 8.16 -4.56
N THR A 286 -13.82 9.49 -4.45
CA THR A 286 -13.51 10.43 -5.55
C THR A 286 -12.20 11.19 -5.34
N GLY A 287 -11.52 10.95 -4.21
CA GLY A 287 -10.26 11.58 -3.88
C GLY A 287 -9.09 11.07 -4.72
N VAL A 288 -7.93 11.64 -4.41
CA VAL A 288 -6.66 11.33 -5.07
C VAL A 288 -5.59 11.04 -4.04
N ILE A 289 -4.66 10.16 -4.42
CA ILE A 289 -3.50 9.79 -3.62
C ILE A 289 -2.25 10.23 -4.34
N THR A 290 -1.34 10.86 -3.61
CA THR A 290 0.00 11.21 -4.09
C THR A 290 1.05 10.39 -3.35
N ILE A 291 1.92 9.75 -4.14
CA ILE A 291 3.15 9.14 -3.66
C ILE A 291 4.29 10.02 -4.12
N GLN A 292 5.11 10.52 -3.20
CA GLN A 292 6.28 11.33 -3.51
C GLN A 292 7.52 10.68 -2.93
N ARG A 293 8.52 10.42 -3.77
CA ARG A 293 9.88 10.11 -3.34
C ARG A 293 10.65 11.43 -3.25
N ALA A 294 11.23 11.69 -2.08
CA ALA A 294 12.09 12.84 -1.85
C ALA A 294 13.53 12.38 -1.57
N VAL A 295 14.49 13.08 -2.16
CA VAL A 295 15.92 12.81 -2.06
C VAL A 295 16.59 14.11 -1.63
N LEU A 296 17.24 14.10 -0.47
CA LEU A 296 18.02 15.23 0.00
C LEU A 296 19.45 15.12 -0.53
N PRO A 297 19.92 16.04 -1.40
CA PRO A 297 21.30 16.02 -1.87
C PRO A 297 22.28 16.18 -0.71
N LYS A 298 23.44 15.51 -0.78
CA LYS A 298 24.43 15.55 0.30
C LYS A 298 24.86 16.98 0.68
N ALA A 299 24.95 17.86 -0.32
CA ALA A 299 25.31 19.26 -0.13
C ALA A 299 24.26 20.07 0.68
N HIS A 300 23.04 19.56 0.83
CA HIS A 300 21.97 20.21 1.58
C HIS A 300 21.81 19.67 3.01
N PHE A 301 22.57 18.65 3.42
CA PHE A 301 22.55 18.25 4.82
C PHE A 301 23.11 19.39 5.69
N PRO A 302 22.45 19.71 6.81
CA PRO A 302 22.97 20.69 7.74
C PRO A 302 24.28 20.18 8.35
N ARG A 303 25.22 21.09 8.56
CA ARG A 303 26.39 20.82 9.40
C ARG A 303 25.95 20.92 10.85
N TRP A 304 25.51 19.82 11.43
CA TRP A 304 24.86 19.78 12.75
C TRP A 304 25.65 20.51 13.87
N SER A 305 26.98 20.45 13.85
CA SER A 305 27.85 21.15 14.80
C SER A 305 27.84 22.68 14.67
N GLU A 306 27.37 23.21 13.55
CA GLU A 306 27.33 24.64 13.22
C GLU A 306 25.91 25.23 13.29
N VAL A 307 24.88 24.38 13.46
CA VAL A 307 23.48 24.81 13.53
C VAL A 307 23.24 25.56 14.84
N LYS A 308 22.68 26.77 14.74
CA LYS A 308 22.34 27.65 15.88
C LYS A 308 20.84 27.86 16.05
N THR A 309 20.03 27.10 15.32
CA THR A 309 18.57 27.19 15.39
C THR A 309 18.09 26.70 16.74
N ASP A 310 17.16 27.43 17.36
CA ASP A 310 16.53 27.02 18.62
C ASP A 310 15.71 25.73 18.44
N LEU A 311 15.51 25.00 19.55
CA LEU A 311 14.63 23.83 19.56
C LEU A 311 13.18 24.25 19.28
N CYS A 312 12.43 23.38 18.60
CA CYS A 312 11.02 23.60 18.35
C CYS A 312 10.16 23.25 19.57
N ASP A 313 8.91 23.73 19.55
CA ASP A 313 7.93 23.33 20.55
C ASP A 313 7.66 21.82 20.52
N LEU A 314 7.32 21.26 21.69
CA LEU A 314 7.14 19.82 21.89
C LEU A 314 5.85 19.51 22.65
N HIS A 315 5.12 18.51 22.17
CA HIS A 315 4.01 17.87 22.88
C HIS A 315 4.35 16.39 23.10
N LEU A 316 4.15 15.90 24.32
CA LEU A 316 4.38 14.50 24.71
C LEU A 316 3.08 13.92 25.28
N THR A 317 2.70 12.74 24.80
CA THR A 317 1.51 12.02 25.28
C THR A 317 1.72 10.52 25.28
N THR A 318 1.14 9.81 26.26
CA THR A 318 1.11 8.34 26.32
C THR A 318 -0.23 7.76 25.86
N GLY A 319 -1.27 8.59 25.71
CA GLY A 319 -2.64 8.14 25.50
C GLY A 319 -3.14 8.18 24.04
N GLN A 320 -2.28 8.51 23.08
CA GLN A 320 -2.68 8.69 21.68
C GLN A 320 -1.74 7.98 20.71
N LYS A 321 -2.32 7.44 19.64
CA LYS A 321 -1.58 6.86 18.53
C LYS A 321 -1.36 7.90 17.43
N ILE A 322 -0.32 7.70 16.64
CA ILE A 322 0.06 8.61 15.54
C ILE A 322 -1.10 8.77 14.54
N GLU A 323 -1.76 7.67 14.17
CA GLU A 323 -2.87 7.64 13.21
C GLU A 323 -4.16 8.31 13.71
N ASP A 324 -4.30 8.50 15.02
CA ASP A 324 -5.48 9.11 15.63
C ASP A 324 -5.33 10.63 15.77
N VAL A 325 -4.16 11.20 15.45
CA VAL A 325 -3.92 12.64 15.43
C VAL A 325 -4.06 13.18 13.99
N PRO A 326 -5.18 13.84 13.64
CA PRO A 326 -5.39 14.36 12.30
C PRO A 326 -4.55 15.60 12.03
N SER A 327 -4.43 15.96 10.75
CA SER A 327 -3.86 17.25 10.31
C SER A 327 -2.40 17.53 10.70
N VAL A 328 -1.64 16.48 11.07
CA VAL A 328 -0.19 16.55 11.26
C VAL A 328 0.55 15.70 10.22
N LEU A 329 1.87 15.89 10.12
CA LEU A 329 2.74 14.94 9.45
C LEU A 329 2.89 13.71 10.34
N GLN A 330 2.27 12.61 9.95
CA GLN A 330 2.30 11.35 10.67
C GLN A 330 3.54 10.56 10.27
N VAL A 331 4.35 10.12 11.23
CA VAL A 331 5.56 9.35 10.91
C VAL A 331 5.24 7.87 10.78
N ASP A 332 5.79 7.24 9.76
CA ASP A 332 5.80 5.79 9.55
C ASP A 332 7.20 5.24 9.87
N PHE A 333 7.28 4.27 10.78
CA PHE A 333 8.52 3.64 11.21
C PHE A 333 8.93 2.55 10.23
N ALA A 334 9.25 2.97 9.01
CA ALA A 334 9.28 2.05 7.90
C ALA A 334 10.58 1.26 7.79
N ASN A 335 10.45 0.13 7.09
CA ASN A 335 11.56 -0.51 6.43
C ASN A 335 12.06 0.29 5.21
N LYS A 336 13.35 0.18 4.88
CA LYS A 336 13.92 0.73 3.62
C LYS A 336 13.18 0.25 2.36
N TYR A 337 12.54 -0.92 2.43
CA TYR A 337 11.53 -1.35 1.48
C TYR A 337 10.15 -0.99 2.03
N ILE A 338 9.56 0.09 1.52
CA ILE A 338 8.27 0.62 2.00
C ILE A 338 7.20 -0.47 2.11
N GLY A 339 6.46 -0.46 3.22
CA GLY A 339 5.48 -1.46 3.63
C GLY A 339 6.08 -2.67 4.34
N GLY A 340 7.40 -2.79 4.42
CA GLY A 340 8.10 -3.83 5.18
C GLY A 340 7.54 -5.24 4.97
N GLY A 341 7.10 -5.87 6.07
CA GLY A 341 6.52 -7.20 6.10
C GLY A 341 5.00 -7.23 5.90
N VAL A 342 4.35 -6.20 5.35
CA VAL A 342 2.88 -6.08 5.34
C VAL A 342 2.20 -7.22 4.60
N LEU A 343 2.75 -7.63 3.46
CA LEU A 343 2.27 -8.80 2.72
C LEU A 343 2.88 -10.11 3.23
N GLY A 344 3.66 -10.09 4.30
CA GLY A 344 4.28 -11.25 4.94
C GLY A 344 3.87 -11.35 6.42
N SER A 345 4.87 -11.60 7.28
CA SER A 345 4.68 -11.85 8.71
C SER A 345 4.87 -10.62 9.60
N GLY A 346 5.38 -9.49 9.09
CA GLY A 346 5.52 -8.26 9.90
C GLY A 346 4.14 -7.78 10.36
N CYS A 347 3.99 -7.25 11.57
CA CYS A 347 2.67 -6.78 12.05
C CYS A 347 2.84 -5.71 13.13
N VAL A 348 3.81 -4.83 12.95
CA VAL A 348 4.13 -3.73 13.86
C VAL A 348 3.56 -2.42 13.28
N GLN A 349 4.05 -1.27 13.72
CA GLN A 349 3.49 0.04 13.37
C GLN A 349 3.29 0.25 11.85
N GLU A 350 4.32 0.01 11.02
CA GLU A 350 4.24 0.15 9.56
C GLU A 350 3.17 -0.78 8.95
N GLU A 351 3.23 -2.09 9.23
CA GLU A 351 2.30 -3.03 8.60
C GLU A 351 0.87 -2.86 9.06
N ILE A 352 0.66 -2.48 10.33
CA ILE A 352 -0.66 -2.14 10.85
C ILE A 352 -1.21 -0.93 10.08
N ARG A 353 -0.39 0.11 9.90
CA ARG A 353 -0.81 1.31 9.19
C ARG A 353 -1.20 1.01 7.74
N PHE A 354 -0.38 0.24 7.02
CA PHE A 354 -0.69 -0.20 5.65
C PHE A 354 -1.89 -1.15 5.57
N SER A 355 -2.22 -1.87 6.65
CA SER A 355 -3.38 -2.75 6.69
C SER A 355 -4.68 -1.97 6.90
N ILE A 356 -4.69 -0.94 7.76
CA ILE A 356 -5.88 -0.12 8.01
C ILE A 356 -6.10 0.99 6.97
N CYS A 357 -5.04 1.37 6.25
CA CYS A 357 -5.07 2.28 5.09
C CYS A 357 -4.55 1.56 3.81
N PRO A 358 -5.30 0.59 3.24
CA PRO A 358 -4.78 -0.29 2.17
C PRO A 358 -4.31 0.41 0.91
N GLU A 359 -4.75 1.64 0.65
CA GLU A 359 -4.27 2.47 -0.46
C GLU A 359 -2.76 2.69 -0.44
N MET A 360 -2.14 2.68 0.75
CA MET A 360 -0.69 2.75 0.91
C MET A 360 0.05 1.58 0.25
N LEU A 361 -0.60 0.41 0.10
CA LEU A 361 -0.02 -0.79 -0.52
C LEU A 361 0.37 -0.56 -1.99
N VAL A 362 -0.21 0.44 -2.66
CA VAL A 362 0.13 0.74 -4.06
C VAL A 362 1.56 1.27 -4.18
N SER A 363 2.16 1.77 -3.08
CA SER A 363 3.57 2.16 -3.04
C SER A 363 4.53 0.99 -3.28
N LEU A 364 4.20 -0.24 -2.86
CA LEU A 364 5.00 -1.45 -3.11
C LEU A 364 5.15 -1.73 -4.61
N LEU A 365 4.18 -1.28 -5.42
CA LEU A 365 4.22 -1.44 -6.87
C LEU A 365 5.23 -0.50 -7.53
N MET A 366 5.43 0.69 -6.97
CA MET A 366 6.12 1.81 -7.65
C MET A 366 7.41 2.26 -7.00
N CYS A 367 7.64 2.01 -5.71
CA CYS A 367 8.79 2.56 -4.98
C CYS A 367 9.95 1.57 -4.90
N GLU A 368 11.13 1.99 -5.35
CA GLU A 368 12.37 1.27 -5.10
C GLU A 368 12.77 1.41 -3.61
N LYS A 369 13.59 0.49 -3.11
CA LYS A 369 14.30 0.59 -1.83
C LYS A 369 14.85 2.01 -1.60
N MET A 370 14.61 2.58 -0.42
CA MET A 370 15.15 3.88 -0.01
C MET A 370 16.63 3.77 0.37
N GLU A 371 17.40 4.80 -0.02
CA GLU A 371 18.75 5.07 0.46
C GLU A 371 18.71 6.02 1.67
N PRO A 372 19.80 6.15 2.46
CA PRO A 372 19.80 6.89 3.73
C PRO A 372 19.41 8.38 3.64
N ASN A 373 19.47 8.98 2.45
CA ASN A 373 19.11 10.36 2.20
C ASN A 373 17.74 10.52 1.52
N GLU A 374 16.91 9.48 1.54
CA GLU A 374 15.61 9.44 0.88
C GLU A 374 14.47 9.18 1.85
N CYS A 375 13.30 9.70 1.53
CA CYS A 375 12.05 9.35 2.18
C CYS A 375 10.90 9.26 1.16
N ILE A 376 9.80 8.63 1.58
CA ILE A 376 8.57 8.54 0.81
C ILE A 376 7.45 9.24 1.59
N PHE A 377 6.71 10.09 0.90
CA PHE A 377 5.48 10.68 1.39
C PHE A 377 4.27 9.99 0.74
N LEU A 378 3.30 9.63 1.57
CA LEU A 378 1.99 9.13 1.15
C LEU A 378 0.92 10.12 1.61
N ILE A 379 0.21 10.68 0.64
CA ILE A 379 -0.70 11.81 0.84
C ILE A 379 -2.06 11.44 0.26
N GLY A 380 -3.14 11.67 1.02
CA GLY A 380 -4.51 11.41 0.59
C GLY A 380 -5.00 9.97 0.80
N CYS A 381 -4.22 9.10 1.45
CA CYS A 381 -4.68 7.75 1.78
C CYS A 381 -5.73 7.75 2.90
N GLU A 382 -6.89 7.17 2.65
CA GLU A 382 -8.01 7.03 3.59
C GLU A 382 -7.76 5.85 4.56
N ARG A 383 -8.18 6.01 5.81
CA ARG A 383 -8.29 4.91 6.78
C ARG A 383 -9.64 4.22 6.66
N TYR A 384 -9.63 2.94 6.34
CA TYR A 384 -10.85 2.15 6.14
C TYR A 384 -11.21 1.27 7.34
N SER A 385 -10.23 0.94 8.18
CA SER A 385 -10.41 -0.02 9.27
C SER A 385 -10.00 0.55 10.64
N SER A 386 -10.80 0.22 11.64
CA SER A 386 -10.41 0.32 13.05
C SER A 386 -9.62 -0.94 13.43
N TYR A 387 -8.86 -0.90 14.53
CA TYR A 387 -8.13 -2.07 15.01
C TYR A 387 -7.87 -2.00 16.51
N ILE A 388 -7.58 -3.16 17.10
CA ILE A 388 -7.05 -3.32 18.45
C ILE A 388 -5.80 -4.19 18.43
N GLY A 389 -5.05 -4.16 19.53
CA GLY A 389 -3.83 -4.95 19.69
C GLY A 389 -2.66 -4.48 18.82
N TYR A 390 -1.57 -5.22 18.92
CA TYR A 390 -0.30 -4.96 18.25
C TYR A 390 0.45 -6.27 18.02
N ALA A 391 1.29 -6.36 16.99
CA ALA A 391 2.03 -7.58 16.65
C ALA A 391 1.09 -8.81 16.56
N ASP A 392 1.29 -9.80 17.41
CA ASP A 392 0.50 -11.03 17.40
C ASP A 392 -0.93 -10.88 17.94
N SER A 393 -1.20 -9.81 18.70
CA SER A 393 -2.55 -9.49 19.20
C SER A 393 -3.37 -8.61 18.26
N PHE A 394 -2.79 -8.17 17.13
CA PHE A 394 -3.46 -7.32 16.14
C PHE A 394 -4.76 -7.96 15.64
N GLN A 395 -5.85 -7.19 15.71
CA GLN A 395 -7.17 -7.61 15.24
C GLN A 395 -7.88 -6.49 14.51
N TYR A 396 -8.54 -6.84 13.41
CA TYR A 396 -9.46 -5.95 12.70
C TYR A 396 -10.61 -5.56 13.63
N GLY A 397 -10.80 -4.26 13.82
CA GLY A 397 -11.75 -3.65 14.76
C GLY A 397 -13.04 -3.14 14.11
N GLY A 398 -13.31 -3.47 12.84
CA GLY A 398 -14.48 -3.00 12.12
C GLY A 398 -14.21 -1.80 11.21
N ASN A 399 -15.29 -1.24 10.67
CA ASN A 399 -15.23 -0.06 9.80
C ASN A 399 -14.64 1.14 10.55
N TYR A 400 -13.81 1.91 9.87
CA TYR A 400 -13.48 3.27 10.27
C TYR A 400 -14.10 4.23 9.26
N ASP A 401 -14.75 5.28 9.74
CA ASP A 401 -15.32 6.31 8.87
C ASP A 401 -14.41 7.54 8.92
N ASP A 402 -13.59 7.67 7.87
CA ASP A 402 -12.61 8.74 7.78
C ASP A 402 -13.29 10.06 7.40
N ASN A 403 -13.35 10.97 8.35
CA ASN A 403 -13.93 12.30 8.15
C ASN A 403 -12.88 13.35 7.75
N THR A 404 -11.65 12.93 7.40
CA THR A 404 -10.65 13.85 6.89
C THR A 404 -11.02 14.33 5.49
N HIS A 405 -11.14 15.64 5.32
CA HIS A 405 -11.35 16.24 3.99
C HIS A 405 -10.04 16.11 3.19
N THR A 406 -10.04 15.22 2.19
CA THR A 406 -8.93 15.02 1.23
C THR A 406 -8.89 16.07 0.14
#